data_AF-E0S9H6-F1
#
_entry.id   AF-E0S9H6-F1
#
_cell.length_a   1.000
_cell.length_b   1.000
_cell.length_c   1.000
_cell.angle_alpha   90.00
_cell.angle_beta   90.00
_cell.angle_gamma   90.00
#
_symmetry.space_group_name_H-M   'P 1'
#
loop_
_entity.id
_entity.type
_entity.pdbx_description
1 polymer ?
#
loop_
_entity_poly.entity_id
_entity_poly.type
_entity_poly.pdbx_seq_one_letter_code
_entity_poly.pdbx_strand_id
1 'polypeptide(L)'
;MAMDAESQEPGNPGKEFNAVDVINKTYANATEYDLNDALIFLTKVINRTKVRNKQLVKQHFGKFVQCRTVLEEIWVDIKQKGYDKEFTTDLENNIKVVEEKFRKMTSGISDDVEGKIEGGRREYYMKKYSLLFNVKFYLRRNLHNLERFVDIYKGAMEMYLELKNSVYIQKVWNSIHDERCEFLEIIYRNIQRPGCTFHEALYYFDLYFKVCEHKSEHKIMNTLLVNFKENSTKSLELSYLDEEECLKEITRHYLKIMGRVDGKIQILATDHYFECIEKILYNKELLFIKVWIRKLKENTKVVELSSDAKMVYFSHLKRVKTKVIDDGFRKIPSVTVETFKDAMAHMEDVFNLFIDVVSKEEKRHLKNKVLEYIDKCYESVELKKFSDLESVIKDIYETKHLLGPPDSEDVKDLYKMINKYMEGHATKIIGIVKGMIEQKASDVQILMEIVRIIEEMPMEHLRILRRIKPLVEGHSIVMYYLSNILAFEPPRLSNDLRKKVDEIGDQFGFLLNT
;
A
#
# COMPACT_ATOMS: atom_id res chain seq x y z
N MET A 1 -60.39 -37.49 -18.76
CA MET A 1 -59.21 -36.87 -19.38
C MET A 1 -58.85 -37.73 -20.57
N ALA A 2 -59.18 -37.24 -21.76
CA ALA A 2 -58.93 -37.92 -23.02
C ALA A 2 -57.46 -37.71 -23.38
N MET A 3 -56.71 -38.79 -23.53
CA MET A 3 -55.42 -38.80 -24.20
C MET A 3 -55.67 -39.07 -25.68
N ASP A 4 -55.05 -38.24 -26.51
CA ASP A 4 -55.12 -38.29 -27.96
C ASP A 4 -54.70 -39.64 -28.52
N ALA A 5 -55.43 -40.04 -29.55
CA ALA A 5 -55.18 -41.19 -30.37
C ALA A 5 -54.02 -40.90 -31.32
N GLU A 6 -52.82 -41.36 -30.97
CA GLU A 6 -51.78 -41.61 -31.97
C GLU A 6 -51.96 -43.02 -32.54
N SER A 7 -52.01 -43.04 -33.87
CA SER A 7 -52.08 -44.19 -34.77
C SER A 7 -51.16 -45.33 -34.36
N GLN A 8 -51.75 -46.48 -33.98
CA GLN A 8 -51.04 -47.75 -33.96
C GLN A 8 -50.67 -48.14 -35.40
N GLU A 9 -49.40 -48.00 -35.74
CA GLU A 9 -48.79 -48.71 -36.86
C GLU A 9 -49.05 -50.22 -36.72
N PRO A 10 -49.30 -50.95 -37.82
CA PRO A 10 -49.43 -52.40 -37.78
C PRO A 10 -48.11 -52.99 -37.28
N GLY A 11 -48.17 -53.54 -36.07
CA GLY A 11 -47.03 -54.08 -35.36
C GLY A 11 -46.25 -55.09 -36.20
N ASN A 12 -44.94 -54.84 -36.28
CA ASN A 12 -43.91 -55.67 -36.88
C ASN A 12 -44.14 -57.17 -36.57
N PRO A 13 -44.31 -58.05 -37.58
CA PRO A 13 -44.48 -59.49 -37.39
C PRO A 13 -43.12 -60.10 -37.05
N GLY A 14 -42.75 -60.07 -35.77
CA GLY A 14 -41.46 -60.62 -35.33
C GLY A 14 -41.11 -60.41 -33.85
N LYS A 15 -41.92 -59.67 -33.07
CA LYS A 15 -41.75 -59.64 -31.61
C LYS A 15 -42.53 -60.79 -31.00
N GLU A 16 -41.82 -61.82 -30.54
CA GLU A 16 -42.38 -62.83 -29.66
C GLU A 16 -43.09 -62.13 -28.49
N PHE A 17 -44.35 -62.49 -28.27
CA PHE A 17 -45.13 -61.95 -27.17
C PHE A 17 -44.50 -62.37 -25.84
N ASN A 18 -43.78 -61.45 -25.21
CA ASN A 18 -43.18 -61.69 -23.90
C ASN A 18 -44.24 -61.42 -22.82
N ALA A 19 -44.98 -62.46 -22.46
CA ALA A 19 -46.03 -62.40 -21.46
C ALA A 19 -45.51 -61.89 -20.10
N VAL A 20 -44.28 -62.24 -19.73
CA VAL A 20 -43.66 -61.83 -18.46
C VAL A 20 -43.42 -60.32 -18.45
N ASP A 21 -42.91 -59.76 -19.54
CA ASP A 21 -42.61 -58.34 -19.64
C ASP A 21 -43.90 -57.48 -19.64
N VAL A 22 -44.97 -57.96 -20.28
CA VAL A 22 -46.28 -57.29 -20.25
C VAL A 22 -46.91 -57.34 -18.85
N ILE A 23 -46.88 -58.50 -18.18
CA ILE A 23 -47.42 -58.65 -16.83
C ILE A 23 -46.66 -57.76 -15.85
N ASN A 24 -45.32 -57.81 -15.89
CA ASN A 24 -44.48 -57.03 -14.98
C ASN A 24 -44.62 -55.53 -15.20
N LYS A 25 -44.81 -55.05 -16.43
CA LYS A 25 -45.09 -53.63 -16.71
C LYS A 25 -46.48 -53.21 -16.26
N THR A 26 -47.48 -54.06 -16.46
CA THR A 26 -48.89 -53.72 -16.16
C THR A 26 -49.18 -53.67 -14.66
N TYR A 27 -48.54 -54.56 -13.89
CA TYR A 27 -48.77 -54.69 -12.44
C TYR A 27 -47.57 -54.26 -11.60
N ALA A 28 -46.61 -53.52 -12.17
CA ALA A 28 -45.35 -53.12 -11.52
C ALA A 28 -45.54 -52.47 -10.14
N ASN A 29 -46.65 -51.74 -9.97
CA ASN A 29 -46.98 -50.98 -8.77
C ASN A 29 -48.25 -51.49 -8.06
N ALA A 30 -48.76 -52.67 -8.45
CA ALA A 30 -49.98 -53.23 -7.89
C ALA A 30 -49.70 -53.91 -6.54
N THR A 31 -50.63 -53.82 -5.59
CA THR A 31 -50.47 -54.47 -4.28
C THR A 31 -50.68 -55.99 -4.38
N GLU A 32 -50.24 -56.74 -3.38
CA GLU A 32 -50.45 -58.20 -3.32
C GLU A 32 -51.94 -58.59 -3.40
N TYR A 33 -52.82 -57.73 -2.88
CA TYR A 33 -54.27 -57.89 -2.99
C TYR A 33 -54.74 -57.72 -4.46
N ASP A 34 -54.26 -56.69 -5.15
CA ASP A 34 -54.58 -56.43 -6.57
C ASP A 34 -54.08 -57.54 -7.49
N LEU A 35 -52.91 -58.12 -7.18
CA LEU A 35 -52.34 -59.26 -7.91
C LEU A 35 -53.18 -60.53 -7.73
N ASN A 36 -53.70 -60.78 -6.52
CA ASN A 36 -54.59 -61.91 -6.25
C ASN A 36 -55.94 -61.75 -6.97
N ASP A 37 -56.52 -60.55 -6.98
CA ASP A 37 -57.74 -60.28 -7.75
C ASP A 37 -57.51 -60.41 -9.26
N ALA A 38 -56.37 -59.94 -9.77
CA ALA A 38 -55.97 -60.14 -11.16
C ALA A 38 -55.79 -61.63 -11.51
N LEU A 39 -55.21 -62.43 -10.61
CA LEU A 39 -55.06 -63.87 -10.78
C LEU A 39 -56.43 -64.58 -10.83
N ILE A 40 -57.34 -64.23 -9.92
CA ILE A 40 -58.70 -64.79 -9.88
C ILE A 40 -59.46 -64.42 -11.17
N PHE A 41 -59.35 -63.15 -11.60
CA PHE A 41 -59.94 -62.67 -12.84
C PHE A 41 -59.38 -63.41 -14.07
N LEU A 42 -58.06 -63.50 -14.22
CA LEU A 42 -57.39 -64.19 -15.32
C LEU A 42 -57.78 -65.68 -15.35
N THR A 43 -57.82 -66.34 -14.20
CA THR A 43 -58.22 -67.75 -14.09
C THR A 43 -59.67 -67.94 -14.55
N LYS A 44 -60.57 -67.02 -14.20
CA LYS A 44 -61.98 -67.05 -14.62
C LYS A 44 -62.12 -66.80 -16.13
N VAL A 45 -61.34 -65.88 -16.69
CA VAL A 45 -61.29 -65.60 -18.13
C VAL A 45 -60.71 -66.78 -18.91
N ILE A 46 -59.57 -67.33 -18.49
CA ILE A 46 -58.96 -68.51 -19.13
C ILE A 46 -59.92 -69.70 -19.12
N ASN A 47 -60.60 -69.96 -18.00
CA ASN A 47 -61.58 -71.05 -17.93
C ASN A 47 -62.80 -70.80 -18.82
N ARG A 48 -63.33 -69.56 -18.87
CA ARG A 48 -64.39 -69.20 -19.82
C ARG A 48 -63.95 -69.38 -21.27
N THR A 49 -62.75 -68.93 -21.62
CA THR A 49 -62.18 -69.06 -22.97
C THR A 49 -61.92 -70.53 -23.32
N LYS A 50 -61.47 -71.35 -22.37
CA LYS A 50 -61.26 -72.80 -22.57
C LYS A 50 -62.58 -73.52 -22.84
N VAL A 51 -63.66 -73.19 -22.11
CA VAL A 51 -64.99 -73.75 -22.34
C VAL A 51 -65.55 -73.26 -23.68
N ARG A 52 -65.41 -71.97 -23.98
CA ARG A 52 -65.84 -71.37 -25.27
C ARG A 52 -65.09 -71.97 -26.45
N ASN A 53 -63.78 -72.16 -26.35
CA ASN A 53 -62.96 -72.79 -27.39
C ASN A 53 -63.32 -74.26 -27.55
N LYS A 54 -63.58 -75.00 -26.46
CA LYS A 54 -64.10 -76.37 -26.57
C LYS A 54 -65.46 -76.43 -27.27
N GLN A 55 -66.36 -75.47 -27.02
CA GLN A 55 -67.64 -75.38 -27.73
C GLN A 55 -67.46 -74.98 -29.20
N LEU A 56 -66.62 -73.99 -29.51
CA LEU A 56 -66.31 -73.56 -30.88
C LEU A 56 -65.67 -74.69 -31.70
N VAL A 57 -64.70 -75.40 -31.12
CA VAL A 57 -64.07 -76.57 -31.75
C VAL A 57 -65.08 -77.70 -31.92
N LYS A 58 -66.01 -77.91 -30.98
CA LYS A 58 -67.07 -78.92 -31.09
C LYS A 58 -68.14 -78.54 -32.15
N GLN A 59 -68.47 -77.25 -32.27
CA GLN A 59 -69.45 -76.72 -33.23
C GLN A 59 -68.90 -76.57 -34.66
N HIS A 60 -67.58 -76.38 -34.80
CA HIS A 60 -66.90 -76.20 -36.08
C HIS A 60 -65.74 -77.17 -36.27
N PHE A 61 -65.89 -78.41 -35.78
CA PHE A 61 -64.84 -79.43 -35.79
C PHE A 61 -64.27 -79.69 -37.18
N GLY A 62 -65.13 -79.68 -38.22
CA GLY A 62 -64.69 -79.81 -39.61
C GLY A 62 -63.73 -78.70 -40.08
N LYS A 63 -63.98 -77.43 -39.69
CA LYS A 63 -63.07 -76.31 -40.01
C LYS A 63 -61.77 -76.36 -39.19
N PHE A 64 -61.85 -76.84 -37.95
CA PHE A 64 -60.66 -77.03 -37.12
C PHE A 64 -59.72 -78.10 -37.69
N VAL A 65 -60.29 -79.24 -38.13
CA VAL A 65 -59.52 -80.29 -38.83
C VAL A 65 -58.92 -79.73 -40.12
N GLN A 66 -59.70 -79.01 -40.94
CA GLN A 66 -59.18 -78.36 -42.17
C GLN A 66 -58.01 -77.42 -41.90
N CYS A 67 -58.11 -76.52 -40.92
CA CYS A 67 -57.00 -75.62 -40.59
C CYS A 67 -55.76 -76.39 -40.12
N ARG A 68 -55.95 -77.48 -39.34
CA ARG A 68 -54.83 -78.31 -38.88
C ARG A 68 -54.17 -79.06 -40.03
N THR A 69 -54.97 -79.62 -40.94
CA THR A 69 -54.48 -80.31 -42.13
C THR A 69 -53.73 -79.36 -43.06
N VAL A 70 -54.25 -78.16 -43.31
CA VAL A 70 -53.57 -77.13 -44.13
C VAL A 70 -52.26 -76.67 -43.48
N LEU A 71 -52.22 -76.51 -42.15
CA LEU A 71 -50.97 -76.16 -41.45
C LEU A 71 -49.95 -77.30 -41.47
N GLU A 72 -50.39 -78.56 -41.34
CA GLU A 72 -49.54 -79.74 -41.48
C GLU A 72 -49.03 -79.90 -42.93
N GLU A 73 -49.86 -79.62 -43.95
CA GLU A 73 -49.46 -79.59 -45.35
C GLU A 73 -48.45 -78.47 -45.62
N ILE A 74 -48.68 -77.25 -45.14
CA ILE A 74 -47.72 -76.14 -45.26
C ILE A 74 -46.40 -76.48 -44.57
N TRP A 75 -46.44 -77.13 -43.40
CA TRP A 75 -45.24 -77.65 -42.74
C TRP A 75 -44.53 -78.60 -43.71
N VAL A 76 -45.19 -79.68 -44.13
CA VAL A 76 -44.58 -80.73 -44.99
C VAL A 76 -44.01 -80.13 -46.28
N ASP A 77 -44.69 -79.16 -46.90
CA ASP A 77 -44.23 -78.44 -48.08
C ASP A 77 -42.95 -77.62 -47.81
N ILE A 78 -42.85 -76.98 -46.64
CA ILE A 78 -41.62 -76.31 -46.15
C ILE A 78 -40.49 -77.33 -45.92
N LYS A 79 -40.79 -78.55 -45.47
CA LYS A 79 -39.79 -79.63 -45.30
C LYS A 79 -39.29 -80.20 -46.62
N GLN A 80 -40.19 -80.42 -47.57
CA GLN A 80 -39.90 -81.09 -48.84
C GLN A 80 -39.28 -80.16 -49.89
N LYS A 81 -39.58 -78.84 -49.85
CA LYS A 81 -38.96 -77.85 -50.75
C LYS A 81 -37.53 -77.44 -50.39
N GLY A 82 -36.93 -78.04 -49.36
CA GLY A 82 -35.48 -78.10 -49.19
C GLY A 82 -34.73 -76.77 -49.37
N TYR A 83 -35.16 -75.70 -48.71
CA TYR A 83 -34.49 -74.38 -48.77
C TYR A 83 -33.17 -74.29 -47.97
N ASP A 84 -32.67 -75.39 -47.40
CA ASP A 84 -31.64 -75.34 -46.33
C ASP A 84 -30.26 -75.92 -46.68
N LYS A 85 -29.94 -76.23 -47.95
CA LYS A 85 -28.54 -76.66 -48.28
C LYS A 85 -27.89 -75.97 -49.47
N GLU A 86 -28.53 -75.82 -50.64
CA GLU A 86 -27.84 -75.22 -51.79
C GLU A 86 -27.74 -73.70 -51.73
N PHE A 87 -28.80 -73.00 -51.30
CA PHE A 87 -28.81 -71.54 -51.21
C PHE A 87 -27.87 -71.01 -50.12
N THR A 88 -27.79 -71.68 -48.97
CA THR A 88 -26.90 -71.34 -47.86
C THR A 88 -25.43 -71.55 -48.21
N THR A 89 -25.09 -72.61 -48.96
CA THR A 89 -23.69 -72.89 -49.32
C THR A 89 -23.18 -71.91 -50.38
N ASP A 90 -24.00 -71.56 -51.38
CA ASP A 90 -23.64 -70.55 -52.38
C ASP A 90 -23.61 -69.13 -51.80
N LEU A 91 -24.52 -68.80 -50.87
CA LEU A 91 -24.49 -67.52 -50.18
C LEU A 91 -23.28 -67.42 -49.24
N GLU A 92 -22.94 -68.47 -48.48
CA GLU A 92 -21.72 -68.50 -47.66
C GLU A 92 -20.45 -68.40 -48.51
N ASN A 93 -20.38 -69.11 -49.64
CA ASN A 93 -19.25 -69.01 -50.54
C ASN A 93 -19.12 -67.61 -51.16
N ASN A 94 -20.23 -66.99 -51.57
CA ASN A 94 -20.23 -65.63 -52.08
C ASN A 94 -19.89 -64.59 -51.00
N ILE A 95 -20.40 -64.75 -49.78
CA ILE A 95 -20.04 -63.90 -48.63
C ILE A 95 -18.55 -64.04 -48.33
N LYS A 96 -17.99 -65.25 -48.29
CA LYS A 96 -16.55 -65.46 -48.10
C LYS A 96 -15.72 -64.84 -49.21
N VAL A 97 -16.12 -64.98 -50.48
CA VAL A 97 -15.41 -64.36 -51.61
C VAL A 97 -15.48 -62.83 -51.56
N VAL A 98 -16.62 -62.26 -51.15
CA VAL A 98 -16.80 -60.82 -50.97
C VAL A 98 -15.97 -60.33 -49.77
N GLU A 99 -16.00 -61.01 -48.63
CA GLU A 99 -15.16 -60.69 -47.47
C GLU A 99 -13.66 -60.80 -47.79
N GLU A 100 -13.24 -61.79 -48.56
CA GLU A 100 -11.85 -61.96 -48.99
C GLU A 100 -11.43 -60.84 -49.96
N LYS A 101 -12.30 -60.47 -50.91
CA LYS A 101 -12.06 -59.34 -51.81
C LYS A 101 -12.07 -58.00 -51.07
N PHE A 102 -12.99 -57.82 -50.13
CA PHE A 102 -13.09 -56.63 -49.31
C PHE A 102 -11.86 -56.52 -48.43
N ARG A 103 -11.44 -57.59 -47.75
CA ARG A 103 -10.22 -57.68 -46.93
C ARG A 103 -8.95 -57.44 -47.75
N LYS A 104 -8.86 -57.95 -48.98
CA LYS A 104 -7.74 -57.64 -49.90
C LYS A 104 -7.76 -56.19 -50.40
N MET A 105 -8.93 -55.58 -50.58
CA MET A 105 -9.05 -54.16 -50.91
C MET A 105 -8.76 -53.25 -49.70
N THR A 106 -9.16 -53.64 -48.49
CA THR A 106 -9.01 -52.82 -47.28
C THR A 106 -7.72 -53.07 -46.51
N SER A 107 -7.04 -54.20 -46.68
CA SER A 107 -5.75 -54.48 -46.02
C SER A 107 -4.64 -53.50 -46.41
N GLY A 108 -4.74 -52.87 -47.60
CA GLY A 108 -3.84 -51.81 -48.02
C GLY A 108 -4.37 -50.39 -47.78
N ILE A 109 -5.62 -50.22 -47.35
CA ILE A 109 -6.26 -48.91 -47.17
C ILE A 109 -6.41 -48.58 -45.68
N SER A 110 -6.65 -49.56 -44.81
CA SER A 110 -6.79 -49.33 -43.36
C SER A 110 -5.46 -48.87 -42.73
N ASP A 111 -4.39 -49.63 -42.95
CA ASP A 111 -3.06 -49.31 -42.41
C ASP A 111 -2.47 -48.02 -43.00
N ASP A 112 -2.82 -47.72 -44.25
CA ASP A 112 -2.26 -46.61 -45.02
C ASP A 112 -3.04 -45.30 -44.77
N VAL A 113 -4.34 -45.36 -44.44
CA VAL A 113 -5.16 -44.19 -44.09
C VAL A 113 -5.05 -43.83 -42.60
N GLU A 114 -5.02 -44.80 -41.67
CA GLU A 114 -4.74 -44.53 -40.25
C GLU A 114 -3.30 -44.03 -40.07
N GLY A 115 -2.31 -44.67 -40.70
CA GLY A 115 -0.91 -44.25 -40.65
C GLY A 115 -0.64 -42.87 -41.27
N LYS A 116 -1.30 -42.53 -42.39
CA LYS A 116 -1.17 -41.19 -43.02
C LYS A 116 -1.93 -40.09 -42.27
N ILE A 117 -3.09 -40.37 -41.67
CA ILE A 117 -3.85 -39.39 -40.88
C ILE A 117 -3.22 -39.17 -39.49
N GLU A 118 -2.79 -40.23 -38.82
CA GLU A 118 -2.03 -40.12 -37.56
C GLU A 118 -0.64 -39.51 -37.79
N GLY A 119 0.04 -39.89 -38.88
CA GLY A 119 1.30 -39.31 -39.32
C GLY A 119 1.19 -37.81 -39.59
N GLY A 120 0.17 -37.39 -40.36
CA GLY A 120 -0.08 -35.97 -40.66
C GLY A 120 -0.48 -35.15 -39.43
N ARG A 121 -1.25 -35.73 -38.50
CA ARG A 121 -1.56 -35.07 -37.20
C ARG A 121 -0.33 -34.97 -36.32
N ARG A 122 0.48 -36.03 -36.24
CA ARG A 122 1.75 -36.03 -35.49
C ARG A 122 2.74 -35.03 -36.06
N GLU A 123 2.87 -34.96 -37.37
CA GLU A 123 3.74 -34.00 -38.07
C GLU A 123 3.24 -32.56 -37.89
N TYR A 124 1.92 -32.34 -37.96
CA TYR A 124 1.31 -31.04 -37.65
C TYR A 124 1.63 -30.58 -36.22
N TYR A 125 1.43 -31.44 -35.22
CA TYR A 125 1.74 -31.10 -33.82
C TYR A 125 3.25 -30.94 -33.59
N MET A 126 4.08 -31.81 -34.18
CA MET A 126 5.54 -31.69 -34.15
C MET A 126 6.02 -30.36 -34.72
N LYS A 127 5.42 -29.90 -35.82
CA LYS A 127 5.77 -28.61 -36.45
C LYS A 127 5.26 -27.44 -35.63
N LYS A 128 3.98 -27.46 -35.23
CA LYS A 128 3.32 -26.39 -34.46
C LYS A 128 3.99 -26.17 -33.09
N TYR A 129 4.30 -27.25 -32.37
CA TYR A 129 4.89 -27.22 -31.03
C TYR A 129 6.38 -27.61 -31.02
N SER A 130 7.07 -27.46 -32.16
CA SER A 130 8.48 -27.80 -32.35
C SER A 130 9.40 -27.17 -31.31
N LEU A 131 9.12 -25.92 -30.92
CA LEU A 131 9.86 -25.20 -29.87
C LEU A 131 9.69 -25.89 -28.51
N LEU A 132 8.46 -26.25 -28.13
CA LEU A 132 8.16 -26.93 -26.88
C LEU A 132 8.76 -28.34 -26.83
N PHE A 133 8.74 -29.10 -27.92
CA PHE A 133 9.34 -30.45 -27.92
C PHE A 133 10.86 -30.45 -27.84
N ASN A 134 11.51 -29.41 -28.36
CA ASN A 134 12.97 -29.25 -28.35
C ASN A 134 13.46 -28.22 -27.32
N VAL A 135 12.58 -27.78 -26.42
CA VAL A 135 12.83 -26.66 -25.48
C VAL A 135 14.09 -26.90 -24.65
N LYS A 136 14.29 -28.13 -24.15
CA LYS A 136 15.44 -28.49 -23.31
C LYS A 136 16.76 -28.24 -24.04
N PHE A 137 16.85 -28.68 -25.29
CA PHE A 137 18.03 -28.47 -26.12
C PHE A 137 18.27 -26.98 -26.40
N TYR A 138 17.21 -26.24 -26.74
CA TYR A 138 17.32 -24.81 -27.04
C TYR A 138 17.70 -23.98 -25.81
N LEU A 139 17.15 -24.27 -24.64
CA LEU A 139 17.51 -23.59 -23.39
C LEU A 139 18.97 -23.87 -23.03
N ARG A 140 19.39 -25.14 -23.06
CA ARG A 140 20.77 -25.54 -22.74
C ARG A 140 21.80 -24.84 -23.64
N ARG A 141 21.52 -24.72 -24.94
CA ARG A 141 22.40 -24.03 -25.89
C ARG A 141 22.50 -22.52 -25.64
N ASN A 142 21.49 -21.92 -25.00
CA ASN A 142 21.39 -20.47 -24.80
C ASN A 142 21.56 -20.06 -23.33
N LEU A 143 22.09 -20.91 -22.45
CA LEU A 143 22.30 -20.60 -21.02
C LEU A 143 23.07 -19.28 -20.78
N HIS A 144 24.03 -18.95 -21.64
CA HIS A 144 24.80 -17.70 -21.56
C HIS A 144 24.26 -16.56 -22.43
N ASN A 145 23.30 -16.83 -23.32
CA ASN A 145 22.61 -15.80 -24.09
C ASN A 145 21.29 -15.47 -23.40
N LEU A 146 21.36 -14.58 -22.40
CA LEU A 146 20.31 -14.43 -21.40
C LEU A 146 18.96 -14.00 -22.01
N GLU A 147 18.94 -13.03 -22.91
CA GLU A 147 17.71 -12.59 -23.56
C GLU A 147 17.10 -13.69 -24.41
N ARG A 148 17.94 -14.38 -25.21
CA ARG A 148 17.48 -15.48 -26.06
C ARG A 148 16.93 -16.65 -25.23
N PHE A 149 17.55 -16.95 -24.08
CA PHE A 149 17.04 -17.95 -23.14
C PHE A 149 15.63 -17.60 -22.67
N VAL A 150 15.42 -16.35 -22.25
CA VAL A 150 14.11 -15.86 -21.79
C VAL A 150 13.06 -15.93 -22.90
N ASP A 151 13.41 -15.53 -24.12
CA ASP A 151 12.48 -15.59 -25.26
C ASP A 151 12.06 -17.02 -25.59
N ILE A 152 13.02 -17.96 -25.61
CA ILE A 152 12.76 -19.38 -25.83
C ILE A 152 11.87 -19.92 -24.70
N TYR A 153 12.17 -19.59 -23.45
CA TYR A 153 11.39 -20.04 -22.29
C TYR A 153 9.95 -19.54 -22.35
N LYS A 154 9.74 -18.26 -22.64
CA LYS A 154 8.40 -17.66 -22.77
C LYS A 154 7.61 -18.27 -23.92
N GLY A 155 8.22 -18.38 -25.10
CA GLY A 155 7.56 -18.98 -26.26
C GLY A 155 7.18 -20.44 -26.02
N ALA A 156 8.04 -21.20 -25.34
CA ALA A 156 7.72 -22.57 -24.95
C ALA A 156 6.65 -22.64 -23.84
N MET A 157 6.65 -21.69 -22.89
CA MET A 157 5.64 -21.60 -21.82
C MET A 157 4.24 -21.34 -22.38
N GLU A 158 4.10 -20.45 -23.35
CA GLU A 158 2.82 -20.17 -24.03
C GLU A 158 2.26 -21.44 -24.67
N MET A 159 3.11 -22.19 -25.39
CA MET A 159 2.75 -23.47 -25.99
C MET A 159 2.40 -24.54 -24.93
N TYR A 160 3.12 -24.57 -23.81
CA TYR A 160 2.84 -25.46 -22.69
C TYR A 160 1.46 -25.18 -22.08
N LEU A 161 1.12 -23.90 -21.88
CA LEU A 161 -0.15 -23.49 -21.30
C LEU A 161 -1.36 -23.94 -22.13
N GLU A 162 -1.25 -23.92 -23.47
CA GLU A 162 -2.28 -24.46 -24.37
C GLU A 162 -2.54 -25.97 -24.16
N LEU A 163 -1.49 -26.71 -23.77
CA LEU A 163 -1.50 -28.17 -23.71
C LEU A 163 -1.33 -28.71 -22.28
N LYS A 164 -1.51 -27.88 -21.25
CA LYS A 164 -1.16 -28.18 -19.85
C LYS A 164 -1.81 -29.46 -19.30
N ASN A 165 -2.94 -29.88 -19.86
CA ASN A 165 -3.69 -31.07 -19.44
C ASN A 165 -3.08 -32.39 -19.96
N SER A 166 -2.14 -32.33 -20.91
CA SER A 166 -1.49 -33.52 -21.45
C SER A 166 -0.36 -33.99 -20.53
N VAL A 167 -0.47 -35.25 -20.06
CA VAL A 167 0.57 -35.89 -19.21
C VAL A 167 1.93 -35.93 -19.91
N TYR A 168 1.96 -36.12 -21.23
CA TYR A 168 3.20 -36.13 -22.00
C TYR A 168 3.86 -34.74 -22.00
N ILE A 169 3.08 -33.69 -22.23
CA ILE A 169 3.57 -32.31 -22.26
C ILE A 169 4.04 -31.86 -20.87
N GLN A 170 3.36 -32.28 -19.81
CA GLN A 170 3.83 -32.07 -18.44
C GLN A 170 5.21 -32.70 -18.20
N LYS A 171 5.46 -33.92 -18.70
CA LYS A 171 6.79 -34.55 -18.61
C LYS A 171 7.85 -33.76 -19.40
N VAL A 172 7.52 -33.29 -20.60
CA VAL A 172 8.43 -32.46 -21.41
C VAL A 172 8.75 -31.15 -20.68
N TRP A 173 7.74 -30.47 -20.15
CA TRP A 173 7.93 -29.22 -19.40
C TRP A 173 8.75 -29.43 -18.13
N ASN A 174 8.44 -30.45 -17.33
CA ASN A 174 9.18 -30.75 -16.11
C ASN A 174 10.65 -31.14 -16.41
N SER A 175 10.95 -31.62 -17.62
CA SER A 175 12.32 -32.02 -17.98
C SER A 175 13.31 -30.84 -18.11
N ILE A 176 12.82 -29.59 -18.18
CA ILE A 176 13.65 -28.38 -18.28
C ILE A 176 14.02 -27.76 -16.93
N HIS A 177 13.58 -28.39 -15.83
CA HIS A 177 13.78 -27.86 -14.48
C HIS A 177 15.25 -27.55 -14.21
N ASP A 178 16.17 -28.42 -14.63
CA ASP A 178 17.61 -28.25 -14.43
C ASP A 178 18.15 -27.03 -15.19
N GLU A 179 17.83 -26.90 -16.49
CA GLU A 179 18.25 -25.76 -17.31
C GLU A 179 17.71 -24.44 -16.76
N ARG A 180 16.49 -24.45 -16.22
CA ARG A 180 15.89 -23.30 -15.56
C ARG A 180 16.65 -22.93 -14.30
N CYS A 181 16.90 -23.89 -13.42
CA CYS A 181 17.63 -23.66 -12.17
C CYS A 181 19.06 -23.16 -12.45
N GLU A 182 19.74 -23.72 -13.45
CA GLU A 182 21.07 -23.27 -13.88
C GLU A 182 21.05 -21.82 -14.37
N PHE A 183 20.05 -21.44 -15.20
CA PHE A 183 19.88 -20.05 -15.63
C PHE A 183 19.66 -19.09 -14.45
N LEU A 184 18.77 -19.44 -13.52
CA LEU A 184 18.49 -18.62 -12.34
C LEU A 184 19.73 -18.44 -11.46
N GLU A 185 20.55 -19.48 -11.31
CA GLU A 185 21.83 -19.41 -10.60
C GLU A 185 22.87 -18.54 -11.34
N ILE A 186 22.94 -18.60 -12.68
CA ILE A 186 23.79 -17.69 -13.47
C ILE A 186 23.41 -16.23 -13.23
N ILE A 187 22.11 -15.93 -13.30
CA ILE A 187 21.58 -14.58 -13.06
C ILE A 187 21.90 -14.13 -11.63
N TYR A 188 21.69 -14.99 -10.63
CA TYR A 188 21.99 -14.71 -9.24
C TYR A 188 23.48 -14.39 -9.04
N ARG A 189 24.39 -15.18 -9.62
CA ARG A 189 25.84 -14.93 -9.56
C ARG A 189 26.24 -13.63 -10.25
N ASN A 190 25.60 -13.27 -11.36
CA ASN A 190 25.87 -12.00 -12.06
C ASN A 190 25.49 -10.78 -11.21
N ILE A 191 24.40 -10.86 -10.43
CA ILE A 191 24.01 -9.78 -9.50
C ILE A 191 25.00 -9.69 -8.32
N GLN A 192 25.47 -10.83 -7.81
CA GLN A 192 26.41 -10.89 -6.69
C GLN A 192 27.86 -10.57 -7.09
N ARG A 193 28.16 -10.43 -8.38
CA ARG A 193 29.52 -10.16 -8.87
C ARG A 193 30.04 -8.84 -8.29
N PRO A 194 31.29 -8.79 -7.77
CA PRO A 194 31.92 -7.55 -7.36
C PRO A 194 31.92 -6.54 -8.51
N GLY A 195 31.53 -5.29 -8.22
CA GLY A 195 31.47 -4.22 -9.23
C GLY A 195 30.22 -4.25 -10.13
N CYS A 196 29.26 -5.15 -9.89
CA CYS A 196 27.95 -5.10 -10.53
C CYS A 196 27.21 -3.81 -10.15
N THR A 197 27.00 -2.94 -11.14
CA THR A 197 26.27 -1.69 -10.95
C THR A 197 24.81 -1.96 -10.64
N PHE A 198 24.13 -1.03 -9.99
CA PHE A 198 22.71 -1.19 -9.69
C PHE A 198 21.84 -1.30 -10.95
N HIS A 199 22.23 -0.67 -12.06
CA HIS A 199 21.54 -0.82 -13.34
C HIS A 199 21.69 -2.21 -13.97
N GLU A 200 22.89 -2.80 -13.90
CA GLU A 200 23.10 -4.19 -14.31
C GLU A 200 22.31 -5.15 -13.41
N ALA A 201 22.34 -4.94 -12.09
CA ALA A 201 21.60 -5.75 -11.14
C ALA A 201 20.09 -5.75 -11.43
N LEU A 202 19.50 -4.59 -11.74
CA LEU A 202 18.10 -4.47 -12.15
C LEU A 202 17.80 -5.22 -13.45
N TYR A 203 18.68 -5.11 -14.45
CA TYR A 203 18.53 -5.85 -15.70
C TYR A 203 18.48 -7.36 -15.47
N TYR A 204 19.43 -7.89 -14.70
CA TYR A 204 19.47 -9.31 -14.33
C TYR A 204 18.25 -9.72 -13.50
N PHE A 205 17.82 -8.88 -12.56
CA PHE A 205 16.63 -9.10 -11.75
C PHE A 205 15.36 -9.20 -12.60
N ASP A 206 15.20 -8.32 -13.59
CA ASP A 206 14.06 -8.33 -14.50
C ASP A 206 14.05 -9.59 -15.39
N LEU A 207 15.23 -10.13 -15.75
CA LEU A 207 15.34 -11.42 -16.46
C LEU A 207 15.00 -12.60 -15.54
N TYR A 208 15.43 -12.56 -14.27
CA TYR A 208 15.15 -13.60 -13.28
C TYR A 208 13.64 -13.87 -13.16
N PHE A 209 12.85 -12.82 -12.94
CA PHE A 209 11.40 -12.92 -12.75
C PHE A 209 10.60 -13.23 -14.01
N LYS A 210 11.22 -13.13 -15.20
CA LYS A 210 10.61 -13.63 -16.44
C LYS A 210 10.63 -15.16 -16.53
N VAL A 211 11.50 -15.82 -15.76
CA VAL A 211 11.72 -17.28 -15.80
C VAL A 211 11.30 -17.97 -14.50
N CYS A 212 11.47 -17.32 -13.36
CA CYS A 212 11.09 -17.88 -12.06
C CYS A 212 9.58 -18.14 -11.95
N GLU A 213 9.22 -19.31 -11.41
CA GLU A 213 7.82 -19.69 -11.16
C GLU A 213 7.23 -18.92 -9.98
N HIS A 214 8.04 -18.60 -8.97
CA HIS A 214 7.63 -17.91 -7.76
C HIS A 214 7.95 -16.42 -7.85
N LYS A 215 6.95 -15.62 -8.26
CA LYS A 215 7.07 -14.16 -8.38
C LYS A 215 7.36 -13.42 -7.05
N SER A 216 7.40 -14.13 -5.92
CA SER A 216 7.67 -13.60 -4.59
C SER A 216 8.92 -14.24 -3.96
N GLU A 217 9.88 -14.70 -4.76
CA GLU A 217 11.10 -15.31 -4.22
C GLU A 217 11.94 -14.30 -3.44
N HIS A 218 11.92 -14.43 -2.11
CA HIS A 218 12.50 -13.44 -1.21
C HIS A 218 14.04 -13.35 -1.32
N LYS A 219 14.70 -14.47 -1.69
CA LYS A 219 16.17 -14.54 -1.81
C LYS A 219 16.70 -13.54 -2.83
N ILE A 220 16.15 -13.55 -4.05
CA ILE A 220 16.59 -12.65 -5.13
C ILE A 220 16.24 -11.18 -4.83
N MET A 221 15.09 -10.91 -4.20
CA MET A 221 14.71 -9.56 -3.78
C MET A 221 15.67 -9.02 -2.71
N ASN A 222 16.08 -9.86 -1.75
CA ASN A 222 17.08 -9.48 -0.77
C ASN A 222 18.45 -9.24 -1.43
N THR A 223 18.84 -10.03 -2.44
CA THR A 223 20.08 -9.79 -3.19
C THR A 223 20.05 -8.45 -3.92
N LEU A 224 18.93 -8.07 -4.53
CA LEU A 224 18.76 -6.75 -5.13
C LEU A 224 18.85 -5.64 -4.08
N LEU A 225 18.26 -5.84 -2.90
CA LEU A 225 18.37 -4.90 -1.76
C LEU A 225 19.83 -4.72 -1.32
N VAL A 226 20.58 -5.82 -1.19
CA VAL A 226 22.01 -5.76 -0.81
C VAL A 226 22.80 -4.99 -1.88
N ASN A 227 22.57 -5.27 -3.16
CA ASN A 227 23.22 -4.54 -4.25
C ASN A 227 22.86 -3.04 -4.24
N PHE A 228 21.60 -2.68 -3.96
CA PHE A 228 21.18 -1.29 -3.75
C PHE A 228 21.95 -0.63 -2.60
N LYS A 229 22.10 -1.31 -1.46
CA LYS A 229 22.82 -0.80 -0.29
C LYS A 229 24.30 -0.57 -0.57
N GLU A 230 24.95 -1.52 -1.23
CA GLU A 230 26.37 -1.42 -1.60
C GLU A 230 26.61 -0.28 -2.59
N ASN A 231 25.78 -0.16 -3.64
CA ASN A 231 25.91 0.91 -4.63
C ASN A 231 25.62 2.28 -4.02
N SER A 232 24.63 2.38 -3.13
CA SER A 232 24.34 3.63 -2.41
C SER A 232 25.48 4.02 -1.48
N THR A 233 26.10 3.05 -0.79
CA THR A 233 27.25 3.29 0.09
C THR A 233 28.46 3.79 -0.70
N LYS A 234 28.77 3.17 -1.86
CA LYS A 234 29.81 3.67 -2.77
C LYS A 234 29.50 5.07 -3.29
N SER A 235 28.24 5.36 -3.61
CA SER A 235 27.82 6.71 -4.03
C SER A 235 28.07 7.72 -2.91
N LEU A 236 27.78 7.35 -1.66
CA LEU A 236 28.07 8.19 -0.48
C LEU A 236 29.58 8.40 -0.28
N GLU A 237 30.40 7.38 -0.49
CA GLU A 237 31.87 7.51 -0.42
C GLU A 237 32.38 8.54 -1.42
N LEU A 238 31.76 8.65 -2.60
CA LEU A 238 32.10 9.61 -3.65
C LEU A 238 31.38 10.96 -3.50
N SER A 239 30.53 11.13 -2.48
CA SER A 239 29.69 12.33 -2.33
C SER A 239 30.50 13.62 -2.20
N TYR A 240 31.74 13.58 -1.70
CA TYR A 240 32.61 14.76 -1.62
C TYR A 240 32.93 15.40 -2.97
N LEU A 241 32.72 14.69 -4.09
CA LEU A 241 32.92 15.21 -5.45
C LEU A 241 31.69 15.97 -5.95
N ASP A 242 30.49 15.41 -5.77
CA ASP A 242 29.20 16.02 -6.13
C ASP A 242 28.06 15.37 -5.32
N GLU A 243 27.60 16.08 -4.30
CA GLU A 243 26.56 15.60 -3.41
C GLU A 243 25.16 15.69 -4.02
N GLU A 244 24.94 16.62 -4.95
CA GLU A 244 23.65 16.73 -5.63
C GLU A 244 23.46 15.54 -6.57
N GLU A 245 24.49 15.20 -7.34
CA GLU A 245 24.47 14.03 -8.21
C GLU A 245 24.39 12.74 -7.41
N CYS A 246 25.12 12.64 -6.29
CA CYS A 246 25.01 11.52 -5.36
C CYS A 246 23.56 11.30 -4.86
N LEU A 247 22.88 12.36 -4.39
CA LEU A 247 21.49 12.27 -3.95
C LEU A 247 20.54 11.93 -5.10
N LYS A 248 20.78 12.44 -6.31
CA LYS A 248 19.99 12.09 -7.51
C LYS A 248 20.15 10.62 -7.86
N GLU A 249 21.36 10.09 -7.83
CA GLU A 249 21.65 8.69 -8.12
C GLU A 249 21.01 7.76 -7.10
N ILE A 250 21.23 8.00 -5.80
CA ILE A 250 20.63 7.23 -4.70
C ILE A 250 19.10 7.27 -4.81
N THR A 251 18.52 8.44 -5.08
CA THR A 251 17.07 8.59 -5.30
C THR A 251 16.61 7.79 -6.49
N ARG A 252 17.27 7.91 -7.66
CA ARG A 252 16.94 7.15 -8.86
C ARG A 252 16.99 5.64 -8.62
N HIS A 253 17.98 5.16 -7.85
CA HIS A 253 18.09 3.76 -7.47
C HIS A 253 16.94 3.33 -6.57
N TYR A 254 16.64 4.12 -5.54
CA TYR A 254 15.49 3.90 -4.66
C TYR A 254 14.16 3.80 -5.42
N LEU A 255 13.85 4.77 -6.30
CA LEU A 255 12.61 4.75 -7.08
C LEU A 255 12.48 3.48 -7.93
N LYS A 256 13.58 3.01 -8.53
CA LYS A 256 13.59 1.81 -9.38
C LYS A 256 13.40 0.50 -8.60
N ILE A 257 13.95 0.38 -7.38
CA ILE A 257 13.77 -0.83 -6.56
C ILE A 257 12.35 -0.94 -6.01
N MET A 258 11.73 0.17 -5.62
CA MET A 258 10.42 0.16 -4.98
C MET A 258 9.33 -0.50 -5.83
N GLY A 259 9.31 -0.25 -7.15
CA GLY A 259 8.34 -0.87 -8.07
C GLY A 259 8.60 -2.35 -8.42
N ARG A 260 9.61 -2.99 -7.82
CA ARG A 260 10.07 -4.34 -8.19
C ARG A 260 10.06 -5.35 -7.06
N VAL A 261 9.91 -4.89 -5.83
CA VAL A 261 10.10 -5.71 -4.63
C VAL A 261 8.85 -5.71 -3.75
N ASP A 262 8.72 -6.74 -2.91
CA ASP A 262 7.61 -6.84 -1.96
C ASP A 262 7.65 -5.76 -0.87
N GLY A 263 6.54 -5.62 -0.12
CA GLY A 263 6.42 -4.60 0.92
C GLY A 263 7.48 -4.70 2.03
N LYS A 264 7.95 -5.90 2.37
CA LYS A 264 8.98 -6.09 3.40
C LYS A 264 10.33 -5.54 2.94
N ILE A 265 10.72 -5.83 1.71
CA ILE A 265 11.94 -5.30 1.12
C ILE A 265 11.82 -3.79 0.85
N GLN A 266 10.63 -3.30 0.48
CA GLN A 266 10.37 -1.87 0.34
C GLN A 266 10.64 -1.09 1.64
N ILE A 267 10.21 -1.62 2.79
CA ILE A 267 10.47 -1.02 4.10
C ILE A 267 11.98 -0.93 4.35
N LEU A 268 12.71 -2.04 4.19
CA LEU A 268 14.15 -2.08 4.45
C LEU A 268 14.97 -1.18 3.51
N ALA A 269 14.57 -1.06 2.24
CA ALA A 269 15.19 -0.12 1.32
C ALA A 269 14.82 1.33 1.64
N THR A 270 13.63 1.60 2.16
CA THR A 270 13.21 2.93 2.63
C THR A 270 14.03 3.37 3.83
N ASP A 271 14.26 2.48 4.80
CA ASP A 271 15.12 2.76 5.95
C ASP A 271 16.53 3.16 5.52
N HIS A 272 17.14 2.37 4.62
CA HIS A 272 18.48 2.65 4.12
C HIS A 272 18.54 3.93 3.26
N TYR A 273 17.51 4.17 2.44
CA TYR A 273 17.43 5.37 1.62
C TYR A 273 17.46 6.65 2.48
N PHE A 274 16.65 6.69 3.55
CA PHE A 274 16.67 7.82 4.47
C PHE A 274 17.97 7.90 5.27
N GLU A 275 18.57 6.78 5.67
CA GLU A 275 19.90 6.77 6.29
C GLU A 275 20.95 7.46 5.40
N CYS A 276 20.94 7.18 4.09
CA CYS A 276 21.85 7.79 3.14
C CYS A 276 21.59 9.29 2.95
N ILE A 277 20.32 9.66 2.78
CA ILE A 277 19.93 11.07 2.62
C ILE A 277 20.31 11.89 3.84
N GLU A 278 20.06 11.36 5.04
CA GLU A 278 20.35 12.03 6.31
C GLU A 278 21.84 12.35 6.46
N LYS A 279 22.74 11.46 6.03
CA LYS A 279 24.20 11.69 6.05
C LYS A 279 24.62 12.90 5.20
N ILE A 280 23.92 13.16 4.11
CA ILE A 280 24.19 14.31 3.25
C ILE A 280 23.47 15.55 3.79
N LEU A 281 22.15 15.49 3.97
CA LEU A 281 21.33 16.67 4.28
C LEU A 281 21.75 17.38 5.56
N TYR A 282 22.08 16.67 6.64
CA TYR A 282 22.40 17.32 7.92
C TYR A 282 23.71 18.13 7.90
N ASN A 283 24.53 17.99 6.85
CA ASN A 283 25.77 18.74 6.68
C ASN A 283 25.65 19.89 5.66
N LYS A 284 24.43 20.20 5.19
CA LYS A 284 24.18 21.17 4.12
C LYS A 284 23.49 22.44 4.60
N GLU A 285 23.49 23.44 3.71
CA GLU A 285 22.76 24.69 3.91
C GLU A 285 21.24 24.47 3.83
N LEU A 286 20.48 25.31 4.57
CA LEU A 286 19.03 25.17 4.69
C LEU A 286 18.30 25.25 3.35
N LEU A 287 18.78 26.08 2.41
CA LEU A 287 18.22 26.20 1.05
C LEU A 287 18.33 24.88 0.28
N PHE A 288 19.50 24.24 0.30
CA PHE A 288 19.72 22.95 -0.33
C PHE A 288 18.78 21.90 0.29
N ILE A 289 18.69 21.88 1.62
CA ILE A 289 17.84 20.94 2.34
C ILE A 289 16.35 21.14 1.99
N LYS A 290 15.88 22.39 1.91
CA LYS A 290 14.50 22.73 1.51
C LYS A 290 14.16 22.15 0.13
N VAL A 291 15.03 22.35 -0.85
CA VAL A 291 14.85 21.82 -2.22
C VAL A 291 14.71 20.30 -2.19
N TRP A 292 15.56 19.61 -1.41
CA TRP A 292 15.51 18.15 -1.31
C TRP A 292 14.29 17.64 -0.55
N ILE A 293 13.86 18.29 0.54
CA ILE A 293 12.60 17.93 1.22
C ILE A 293 11.41 18.03 0.26
N ARG A 294 11.38 19.03 -0.62
CA ARG A 294 10.34 19.15 -1.66
C ARG A 294 10.40 17.98 -2.64
N LYS A 295 11.58 17.62 -3.14
CA LYS A 295 11.77 16.45 -4.01
C LYS A 295 11.33 15.14 -3.33
N LEU A 296 11.65 14.94 -2.05
CA LEU A 296 11.20 13.77 -1.28
C LEU A 296 9.68 13.68 -1.19
N LYS A 297 8.99 14.82 -0.97
CA LYS A 297 7.53 14.84 -1.04
C LYS A 297 7.02 14.43 -2.42
N GLU A 298 7.64 14.91 -3.49
CA GLU A 298 7.24 14.62 -4.86
C GLU A 298 7.48 13.15 -5.25
N ASN A 299 8.54 12.52 -4.74
CA ASN A 299 8.83 11.11 -4.97
C ASN A 299 7.65 10.21 -4.59
N THR A 300 6.89 10.54 -3.54
CA THR A 300 5.71 9.76 -3.13
C THR A 300 4.59 9.72 -4.17
N LYS A 301 4.60 10.61 -5.16
CA LYS A 301 3.65 10.61 -6.28
C LYS A 301 4.06 9.67 -7.40
N VAL A 302 5.35 9.34 -7.49
CA VAL A 302 5.94 8.55 -8.57
C VAL A 302 6.11 7.08 -8.17
N VAL A 303 6.26 6.81 -6.87
CA VAL A 303 6.55 5.46 -6.36
C VAL A 303 5.29 4.70 -5.97
N GLU A 304 5.19 3.47 -6.44
CA GLU A 304 4.23 2.47 -5.95
C GLU A 304 4.74 1.83 -4.65
N LEU A 305 4.38 2.43 -3.52
CA LEU A 305 4.66 1.88 -2.19
C LEU A 305 3.47 1.07 -1.68
N SER A 306 3.75 -0.08 -1.07
CA SER A 306 2.82 -0.76 -0.16
C SER A 306 2.39 0.17 0.98
N SER A 307 1.24 -0.13 1.59
CA SER A 307 0.69 0.69 2.68
C SER A 307 1.69 0.86 3.84
N ASP A 308 2.34 -0.24 4.25
CA ASP A 308 3.29 -0.22 5.36
C ASP A 308 4.57 0.55 5.01
N ALA A 309 5.12 0.33 3.82
CA ALA A 309 6.28 1.08 3.33
C ALA A 309 5.98 2.59 3.22
N LYS A 310 4.76 2.96 2.83
CA LYS A 310 4.31 4.35 2.76
C LYS A 310 4.26 5.00 4.14
N MET A 311 3.78 4.29 5.17
CA MET A 311 3.81 4.78 6.55
C MET A 311 5.25 5.01 7.03
N VAL A 312 6.16 4.07 6.77
CA VAL A 312 7.58 4.18 7.13
C VAL A 312 8.22 5.36 6.41
N TYR A 313 7.95 5.55 5.12
CA TYR A 313 8.43 6.69 4.34
C TYR A 313 8.04 8.02 4.96
N PHE A 314 6.75 8.21 5.27
CA PHE A 314 6.27 9.47 5.86
C PHE A 314 6.79 9.69 7.28
N SER A 315 6.98 8.61 8.04
CA SER A 315 7.62 8.68 9.37
C SER A 315 9.05 9.23 9.28
N HIS A 316 9.87 8.67 8.38
CA HIS A 316 11.24 9.16 8.17
C HIS A 316 11.26 10.58 7.61
N LEU A 317 10.40 10.90 6.63
CA LEU A 317 10.30 12.25 6.09
C LEU A 317 9.94 13.28 7.17
N LYS A 318 9.00 12.95 8.07
CA LYS A 318 8.65 13.79 9.22
C LYS A 318 9.85 13.97 10.14
N ARG A 319 10.56 12.89 10.48
CA ARG A 319 11.78 12.94 11.33
C ARG A 319 12.84 13.86 10.74
N VAL A 320 13.15 13.71 9.45
CA VAL A 320 14.13 14.56 8.75
C VAL A 320 13.74 16.03 8.84
N LYS A 321 12.49 16.38 8.53
CA LYS A 321 12.02 17.77 8.63
C LYS A 321 12.15 18.31 10.05
N THR A 322 11.68 17.56 11.06
CA THR A 322 11.74 17.99 12.45
C THR A 322 13.17 18.28 12.87
N LYS A 323 14.11 17.38 12.56
CA LYS A 323 15.51 17.57 12.92
C LYS A 323 16.16 18.76 12.20
N VAL A 324 15.91 18.93 10.91
CA VAL A 324 16.42 20.09 10.15
C VAL A 324 15.87 21.41 10.70
N ILE A 325 14.58 21.45 11.04
CA ILE A 325 13.97 22.62 11.67
C ILE A 325 14.66 22.88 13.02
N ASP A 326 14.78 21.87 13.87
CA ASP A 326 15.41 22.01 15.18
C ASP A 326 16.86 22.52 15.07
N ASP A 327 17.64 22.00 14.12
CA ASP A 327 19.01 22.44 13.86
C ASP A 327 19.08 23.87 13.29
N GLY A 328 18.12 24.24 12.44
CA GLY A 328 17.99 25.60 11.90
C GLY A 328 17.76 26.65 13.00
N PHE A 329 16.88 26.35 13.97
CA PHE A 329 16.61 27.22 15.13
C PHE A 329 17.64 27.08 16.26
N ARG A 330 18.60 26.14 16.17
CA ARG A 330 19.64 25.98 17.21
C ARG A 330 20.75 27.03 17.11
N LYS A 331 21.01 27.56 15.91
CA LYS A 331 22.05 28.57 15.68
C LYS A 331 21.51 29.95 16.07
N ILE A 332 21.67 30.31 17.34
CA ILE A 332 21.35 31.64 17.84
C ILE A 332 22.60 32.50 17.66
N PRO A 333 22.55 33.63 16.92
CA PRO A 333 23.67 34.56 16.82
C PRO A 333 23.99 35.17 18.19
N SER A 334 25.16 35.77 18.37
CA SER A 334 25.44 36.51 19.61
C SER A 334 24.45 37.68 19.73
N VAL A 335 23.58 37.61 20.74
CA VAL A 335 22.49 38.58 20.91
C VAL A 335 22.89 39.64 21.94
N THR A 336 22.83 40.88 21.51
CA THR A 336 22.87 42.08 22.34
C THR A 336 21.59 42.87 22.07
N VAL A 337 21.35 43.95 22.81
CA VAL A 337 20.21 44.85 22.55
C VAL A 337 20.22 45.36 21.10
N GLU A 338 21.39 45.74 20.58
CA GLU A 338 21.55 46.28 19.23
C GLU A 338 21.37 45.22 18.13
N THR A 339 21.75 43.96 18.41
CA THR A 339 21.68 42.85 17.45
C THR A 339 20.42 41.98 17.61
N PHE A 340 19.52 42.34 18.53
CA PHE A 340 18.29 41.58 18.80
C PHE A 340 17.39 41.52 17.55
N LYS A 341 17.23 42.66 16.87
CA LYS A 341 16.46 42.74 15.63
C LYS A 341 17.02 41.84 14.54
N ASP A 342 18.33 41.76 14.39
CA ASP A 342 18.98 40.87 13.42
C ASP A 342 18.74 39.40 13.78
N ALA A 343 18.71 39.05 15.07
CA ALA A 343 18.36 37.71 15.53
C ALA A 343 16.90 37.35 15.20
N MET A 344 15.96 38.30 15.32
CA MET A 344 14.56 38.11 14.91
C MET A 344 14.41 37.96 13.39
N ALA A 345 15.18 38.74 12.61
CA ALA A 345 15.21 38.59 11.15
C ALA A 345 15.75 37.22 10.71
N HIS A 346 16.85 36.75 11.32
CA HIS A 346 17.37 35.40 11.08
C HIS A 346 16.33 34.31 11.39
N MET A 347 15.62 34.44 12.51
CA MET A 347 14.54 33.52 12.89
C MET A 347 13.42 33.51 11.85
N GLU A 348 13.03 34.68 11.37
CA GLU A 348 12.01 34.83 10.33
C GLU A 348 12.46 34.19 9.00
N ASP A 349 13.72 34.35 8.61
CA ASP A 349 14.29 33.70 7.43
C ASP A 349 14.21 32.16 7.55
N VAL A 350 14.61 31.60 8.70
CA VAL A 350 14.50 30.15 8.95
C VAL A 350 13.03 29.70 8.88
N PHE A 351 12.10 30.47 9.46
CA PHE A 351 10.67 30.16 9.40
C PHE A 351 10.16 30.13 7.95
N ASN A 352 10.45 31.17 7.18
CA ASN A 352 10.03 31.33 5.79
C ASN A 352 10.65 30.28 4.87
N LEU A 353 11.84 29.78 5.20
CA LEU A 353 12.45 28.65 4.50
C LEU A 353 11.63 27.36 4.65
N PHE A 354 11.01 27.11 5.81
CA PHE A 354 10.35 25.82 6.08
C PHE A 354 8.82 25.83 5.95
N ILE A 355 8.16 27.00 5.99
CA ILE A 355 6.70 27.10 6.06
C ILE A 355 5.95 26.44 4.87
N ASP A 356 6.56 26.40 3.69
CA ASP A 356 5.99 25.78 2.47
C ASP A 356 6.26 24.26 2.37
N VAL A 357 7.27 23.77 3.09
CA VAL A 357 7.66 22.35 3.08
C VAL A 357 7.15 21.57 4.30
N VAL A 358 6.50 22.21 5.27
CA VAL A 358 5.80 21.53 6.37
C VAL A 358 4.32 21.25 6.04
N SER A 359 3.76 20.19 6.62
CA SER A 359 2.32 19.89 6.57
C SER A 359 1.55 20.79 7.54
N LYS A 360 0.21 20.76 7.48
CA LYS A 360 -0.63 21.54 8.41
C LYS A 360 -0.38 21.16 9.86
N GLU A 361 -0.18 19.87 10.14
CA GLU A 361 0.10 19.34 11.47
C GLU A 361 1.51 19.74 11.95
N GLU A 362 2.48 19.77 11.04
CA GLU A 362 3.88 20.14 11.32
C GLU A 362 4.05 21.65 11.58
N LYS A 363 3.13 22.52 11.09
CA LYS A 363 3.20 23.97 11.32
C LYS A 363 3.21 24.35 12.81
N ARG A 364 2.52 23.57 13.66
CA ARG A 364 2.53 23.82 15.11
C ARG A 364 3.94 23.67 15.70
N HIS A 365 4.69 22.65 15.27
CA HIS A 365 6.08 22.47 15.70
C HIS A 365 6.95 23.66 15.30
N LEU A 366 6.80 24.14 14.06
CA LEU A 366 7.55 25.28 13.56
C LEU A 366 7.27 26.56 14.37
N LYS A 367 6.00 26.82 14.72
CA LYS A 367 5.63 27.97 15.57
C LYS A 367 6.14 27.84 17.00
N ASN A 368 6.11 26.64 17.58
CA ASN A 368 6.71 26.41 18.89
C ASN A 368 8.21 26.71 18.87
N LYS A 369 8.92 26.37 17.80
CA LYS A 369 10.36 26.68 17.64
C LYS A 369 10.64 28.17 17.55
N VAL A 370 9.75 28.96 16.93
CA VAL A 370 9.80 30.42 16.96
C VAL A 370 9.72 30.95 18.39
N LEU A 371 8.73 30.49 19.18
CA LEU A 371 8.58 30.91 20.57
C LEU A 371 9.80 30.52 21.43
N GLU A 372 10.29 29.28 21.29
CA GLU A 372 11.52 28.82 21.98
C GLU A 372 12.75 29.65 21.59
N TYR A 373 12.85 30.09 20.34
CA TYR A 373 13.96 30.89 19.84
C TYR A 373 13.93 32.29 20.45
N ILE A 374 12.74 32.92 20.47
CA ILE A 374 12.53 34.23 21.09
C ILE A 374 12.92 34.17 22.57
N ASP A 375 12.48 33.14 23.29
CA ASP A 375 12.76 32.98 24.73
C ASP A 375 14.25 32.88 25.01
N LYS A 376 14.98 32.06 24.25
CA LYS A 376 16.43 31.94 24.37
C LYS A 376 17.16 33.24 24.01
N CYS A 377 16.72 33.95 22.97
CA CYS A 377 17.30 35.24 22.61
C CYS A 377 17.13 36.25 23.73
N TYR A 378 15.91 36.36 24.28
CA TYR A 378 15.62 37.27 25.39
C TYR A 378 16.45 36.93 26.63
N GLU A 379 16.51 35.66 27.04
CA GLU A 379 17.30 35.23 28.19
C GLU A 379 18.81 35.50 28.03
N SER A 380 19.31 35.54 26.79
CA SER A 380 20.71 35.81 26.49
C SER A 380 21.08 37.31 26.48
N VAL A 381 20.10 38.21 26.43
CA VAL A 381 20.35 39.65 26.36
C VAL A 381 20.56 40.24 27.75
N GLU A 382 21.68 40.94 27.91
CA GLU A 382 21.90 41.78 29.09
C GLU A 382 21.21 43.13 28.89
N LEU A 383 20.13 43.35 29.64
CA LEU A 383 19.40 44.62 29.69
C LEU A 383 20.10 45.57 30.66
N LYS A 384 20.76 46.60 30.13
CA LYS A 384 21.52 47.57 30.94
C LYS A 384 20.70 48.82 31.28
N LYS A 385 19.81 49.21 30.36
CA LYS A 385 18.89 50.36 30.48
C LYS A 385 17.46 49.90 30.27
N PHE A 386 16.48 50.64 30.78
CA PHE A 386 15.08 50.24 30.55
C PHE A 386 14.62 50.45 29.11
N SER A 387 15.17 51.43 28.39
CA SER A 387 14.95 51.61 26.94
C SER A 387 15.28 50.36 26.13
N ASP A 388 16.20 49.53 26.62
CA ASP A 388 16.60 48.28 26.00
C ASP A 388 15.45 47.27 26.01
N LEU A 389 14.68 47.21 27.10
CA LEU A 389 13.51 46.34 27.22
C LEU A 389 12.43 46.74 26.23
N GLU A 390 12.13 48.03 26.11
CA GLU A 390 11.11 48.51 25.17
C GLU A 390 11.49 48.18 23.72
N SER A 391 12.76 48.38 23.35
CA SER A 391 13.27 47.99 22.03
C SER A 391 13.11 46.49 21.77
N VAL A 392 13.56 45.65 22.71
CA VAL A 392 13.49 44.19 22.59
C VAL A 392 12.03 43.71 22.50
N ILE A 393 11.15 44.22 23.36
CA ILE A 393 9.72 43.84 23.34
C ILE A 393 9.07 44.26 22.02
N LYS A 394 9.39 45.44 21.48
CA LYS A 394 8.89 45.88 20.18
C LYS A 394 9.32 44.91 19.07
N ASP A 395 10.59 44.55 19.01
CA ASP A 395 11.10 43.59 18.02
C ASP A 395 10.42 42.22 18.16
N ILE A 396 10.18 41.74 19.38
CA ILE A 396 9.42 40.51 19.62
C ILE A 396 7.98 40.64 19.10
N TYR A 397 7.30 41.76 19.36
CA TYR A 397 5.92 42.00 18.91
C TYR A 397 5.78 41.97 17.38
N GLU A 398 6.80 42.43 16.65
CA GLU A 398 6.81 42.42 15.18
C GLU A 398 6.73 40.99 14.62
N THR A 399 7.23 39.98 15.34
CA THR A 399 7.22 38.56 14.93
C THR A 399 5.84 37.88 14.99
N LYS A 400 4.81 38.53 15.56
CA LYS A 400 3.46 37.95 15.75
C LYS A 400 2.84 37.39 14.46
N HIS A 401 3.18 37.98 13.32
CA HIS A 401 2.63 37.61 12.03
C HIS A 401 3.02 36.18 11.60
N LEU A 402 4.13 35.65 12.11
CA LEU A 402 4.59 34.27 11.89
C LEU A 402 3.71 33.24 12.63
N LEU A 403 3.11 33.64 13.75
CA LEU A 403 2.32 32.77 14.62
C LEU A 403 0.84 32.70 14.21
N GLY A 404 0.38 33.65 13.39
CA GLY A 404 -0.95 33.63 12.78
C GLY A 404 -1.83 34.83 13.18
N PRO A 405 -3.17 34.69 13.11
CA PRO A 405 -4.08 35.78 13.42
C PRO A 405 -4.03 36.15 14.93
N PRO A 406 -4.42 37.38 15.31
CA PRO A 406 -4.31 37.88 16.68
C PRO A 406 -4.96 37.00 17.76
N ASP A 407 -6.03 36.30 17.42
CA ASP A 407 -6.79 35.45 18.36
C ASP A 407 -6.25 34.01 18.48
N SER A 408 -5.17 33.68 17.76
CA SER A 408 -4.58 32.34 17.78
C SER A 408 -3.95 32.04 19.15
N GLU A 409 -3.95 30.76 19.55
CA GLU A 409 -3.33 30.35 20.81
C GLU A 409 -1.83 30.67 20.83
N ASP A 410 -1.14 30.49 19.69
CA ASP A 410 0.28 30.78 19.54
C ASP A 410 0.59 32.28 19.80
N VAL A 411 -0.28 33.20 19.34
CA VAL A 411 -0.13 34.64 19.60
C VAL A 411 -0.46 34.98 21.06
N LYS A 412 -1.45 34.32 21.66
CA LYS A 412 -1.72 34.48 23.10
C LYS A 412 -0.52 34.04 23.94
N ASP A 413 0.16 32.97 23.55
CA ASP A 413 1.36 32.49 24.23
C ASP A 413 2.53 33.49 24.08
N LEU A 414 2.70 34.09 22.91
CA LEU A 414 3.64 35.22 22.73
C LEU A 414 3.34 36.38 23.68
N TYR A 415 2.07 36.78 23.82
CA TYR A 415 1.69 37.87 24.73
C TYR A 415 1.87 37.51 26.21
N LYS A 416 1.57 36.26 26.60
CA LYS A 416 1.88 35.77 27.96
C LYS A 416 3.38 35.84 28.23
N MET A 417 4.21 35.48 27.25
CA MET A 417 5.67 35.50 27.33
C MET A 417 6.21 36.94 27.46
N ILE A 418 5.75 37.87 26.63
CA ILE A 418 6.06 39.31 26.73
C ILE A 418 5.67 39.86 28.11
N ASN A 419 4.46 39.56 28.59
CA ASN A 419 4.01 39.98 29.92
C ASN A 419 4.90 39.43 31.04
N LYS A 420 5.34 38.16 30.94
CA LYS A 420 6.28 37.56 31.89
C LYS A 420 7.62 38.30 31.89
N TYR A 421 8.13 38.70 30.73
CA TYR A 421 9.38 39.47 30.62
C TYR A 421 9.27 40.84 31.27
N MET A 422 8.21 41.59 30.95
CA MET A 422 7.95 42.90 31.56
C MET A 422 7.79 42.79 33.07
N GLU A 423 7.05 41.79 33.55
CA GLU A 423 6.81 41.53 34.98
C GLU A 423 8.10 41.14 35.73
N GLY A 424 8.92 40.27 35.13
CA GLY A 424 10.22 39.89 35.67
C GLY A 424 11.16 41.10 35.76
N HIS A 425 11.15 41.96 34.75
CA HIS A 425 11.93 43.20 34.76
C HIS A 425 11.44 44.16 35.84
N ALA A 426 10.14 44.45 35.90
CA ALA A 426 9.53 45.31 36.91
C ALA A 426 9.85 44.83 38.35
N THR A 427 9.85 43.52 38.58
CA THR A 427 10.19 42.93 39.87
C THR A 427 11.65 43.21 40.26
N LYS A 428 12.60 43.16 39.30
CA LYS A 428 14.00 43.53 39.55
C LYS A 428 14.14 44.99 39.99
N ILE A 429 13.42 45.91 39.33
CA ILE A 429 13.41 47.35 39.67
C ILE A 429 12.88 47.57 41.08
N ILE A 430 11.75 46.97 41.39
CA ILE A 430 11.14 47.06 42.71
C ILE A 430 12.12 46.53 43.77
N GLY A 431 12.88 45.48 43.44
CA GLY A 431 13.97 44.96 44.28
C GLY A 431 15.09 45.98 44.55
N ILE A 432 15.47 46.80 43.56
CA ILE A 432 16.46 47.88 43.74
C ILE A 432 15.94 48.89 44.75
N VAL A 433 14.73 49.41 44.55
CA VAL A 433 14.12 50.40 45.46
C VAL A 433 13.94 49.82 46.86
N LYS A 434 13.50 48.57 46.96
CA LYS A 434 13.40 47.86 48.24
C LYS A 434 14.76 47.76 48.94
N GLY A 435 15.82 47.42 48.21
CA GLY A 435 17.19 47.36 48.74
C GLY A 435 17.70 48.73 49.21
N MET A 436 17.37 49.80 48.48
CA MET A 436 17.67 51.18 48.90
C MET A 436 16.99 51.52 50.23
N ILE A 437 15.73 51.15 50.40
CA ILE A 437 14.97 51.37 51.64
C ILE A 437 15.58 50.56 52.80
N GLU A 438 15.90 49.28 52.58
CA GLU A 438 16.53 48.41 53.58
C GLU A 438 17.92 48.94 54.01
N GLN A 439 18.66 49.56 53.10
CA GLN A 439 19.94 50.22 53.37
C GLN A 439 19.81 51.64 53.96
N LYS A 440 18.58 52.10 54.24
CA LYS A 440 18.28 53.45 54.76
C LYS A 440 18.78 54.57 53.83
N ALA A 441 18.62 54.38 52.52
CA ALA A 441 18.84 55.44 51.54
C ALA A 441 18.00 56.68 51.85
N SER A 442 18.49 57.85 51.48
CA SER A 442 17.76 59.11 51.72
C SER A 442 16.54 59.25 50.79
N ASP A 443 15.56 60.06 51.20
CA ASP A 443 14.39 60.38 50.38
C ASP A 443 14.78 60.93 49.00
N VAL A 444 15.87 61.70 48.93
CA VAL A 444 16.44 62.23 47.68
C VAL A 444 16.93 61.10 46.77
N GLN A 445 17.65 60.11 47.31
CA GLN A 445 18.14 58.98 46.53
C GLN A 445 16.97 58.14 45.98
N ILE A 446 15.94 57.90 46.79
CA ILE A 446 14.73 57.19 46.36
C ILE A 446 13.99 57.98 45.26
N LEU A 447 13.87 59.31 45.41
CA LEU A 447 13.27 60.16 44.38
C LEU A 447 14.08 60.20 43.08
N MET A 448 15.41 60.24 43.14
CA MET A 448 16.26 60.14 41.94
C MET A 448 16.01 58.83 41.18
N GLU A 449 15.89 57.72 41.90
CA GLU A 449 15.59 56.42 41.28
C GLU A 449 14.18 56.38 40.68
N ILE A 450 13.20 56.98 41.35
CA ILE A 450 11.83 57.14 40.82
C ILE A 450 11.82 57.97 39.54
N VAL A 451 12.55 59.09 39.51
CA VAL A 451 12.70 59.93 38.31
C VAL A 451 13.31 59.10 37.18
N ARG A 452 14.37 58.33 37.47
CA ARG A 452 14.96 57.41 36.49
C ARG A 452 13.95 56.41 35.93
N ILE A 453 13.08 55.84 36.78
CA ILE A 453 12.02 54.93 36.34
C ILE A 453 11.02 55.64 35.43
N ILE A 454 10.61 56.87 35.77
CA ILE A 454 9.65 57.65 34.96
C ILE A 454 10.25 58.00 33.59
N GLU A 455 11.49 58.48 33.57
CA GLU A 455 12.19 58.88 32.36
C GLU A 455 12.54 57.69 31.46
N GLU A 456 13.01 56.59 32.04
CA GLU A 456 13.42 55.42 31.26
C GLU A 456 12.27 54.43 30.97
N MET A 457 11.11 54.55 31.61
CA MET A 457 9.93 53.66 31.41
C MET A 457 8.62 54.42 31.20
N PRO A 458 8.51 55.31 30.21
CA PRO A 458 7.32 56.16 30.05
C PRO A 458 6.01 55.36 29.89
N MET A 459 6.06 54.17 29.29
CA MET A 459 4.86 53.34 29.07
C MET A 459 4.44 52.48 30.27
N GLU A 460 5.33 52.20 31.23
CA GLU A 460 5.09 51.27 32.35
C GLU A 460 5.32 51.87 33.74
N HIS A 461 5.85 53.10 33.83
CA HIS A 461 6.21 53.74 35.11
C HIS A 461 5.03 53.74 36.09
N LEU A 462 3.81 54.04 35.65
CA LEU A 462 2.62 54.01 36.52
C LEU A 462 2.38 52.64 37.18
N ARG A 463 2.55 51.55 36.41
CA ARG A 463 2.37 50.18 36.92
C ARG A 463 3.44 49.86 37.96
N ILE A 464 4.68 50.26 37.73
CA ILE A 464 5.81 50.05 38.64
C ILE A 464 5.65 50.89 39.92
N LEU A 465 5.35 52.18 39.77
CA LEU A 465 5.18 53.11 40.90
C LEU A 465 4.02 52.68 41.81
N ARG A 466 2.92 52.16 41.25
CA ARG A 466 1.82 51.60 42.06
C ARG A 466 2.26 50.43 42.96
N ARG A 467 3.29 49.68 42.54
CA ARG A 467 3.86 48.57 43.31
C ARG A 467 4.98 48.99 44.24
N ILE A 468 5.67 50.10 43.93
CA ILE A 468 6.61 50.76 44.84
C ILE A 468 5.89 51.44 46.00
N LYS A 469 4.68 51.99 45.77
CA LYS A 469 3.90 52.74 46.76
C LYS A 469 3.91 52.13 48.17
N PRO A 470 3.57 50.83 48.39
CA PRO A 470 3.56 50.26 49.73
C PRO A 470 4.94 50.22 50.40
N LEU A 471 6.03 50.20 49.62
CA LEU A 471 7.39 50.20 50.15
C LEU A 471 7.79 51.59 50.67
N VAL A 472 7.29 52.65 50.03
CA VAL A 472 7.63 54.06 50.35
C VAL A 472 6.60 54.76 51.23
N GLU A 473 5.57 54.06 51.71
CA GLU A 473 4.55 54.64 52.62
C GLU A 473 5.14 55.25 53.90
N GLY A 474 6.26 54.70 54.40
CA GLY A 474 7.00 55.26 55.54
C GLY A 474 7.85 56.49 55.23
N HIS A 475 7.98 56.87 53.95
CA HIS A 475 8.78 57.99 53.46
C HIS A 475 7.88 59.15 53.04
N SER A 476 7.44 59.96 54.01
CA SER A 476 6.44 61.02 53.81
C SER A 476 6.84 62.05 52.73
N ILE A 477 8.13 62.34 52.56
CA ILE A 477 8.63 63.26 51.51
C ILE A 477 8.48 62.62 50.12
N VAL A 478 8.86 61.35 49.97
CA VAL A 478 8.71 60.61 48.70
C VAL A 478 7.23 60.51 48.32
N MET A 479 6.37 60.16 49.29
CA MET A 479 4.93 60.09 49.10
C MET A 479 4.30 61.44 48.74
N TYR A 480 4.84 62.55 49.25
CA TYR A 480 4.40 63.88 48.86
C TYR A 480 4.64 64.13 47.36
N TYR A 481 5.86 63.89 46.87
CA TYR A 481 6.21 64.08 45.46
C TYR A 481 5.51 63.10 44.49
N LEU A 482 5.14 61.90 44.96
CA LEU A 482 4.41 60.91 44.15
C LEU A 482 2.88 61.10 44.13
N SER A 483 2.33 62.00 44.96
CA SER A 483 0.88 62.10 45.21
C SER A 483 0.05 62.33 43.94
N ASN A 484 0.52 63.21 43.04
CA ASN A 484 -0.17 63.52 41.79
C ASN A 484 -0.06 62.38 40.77
N ILE A 485 1.14 61.84 40.56
CA ILE A 485 1.39 60.72 39.62
C ILE A 485 0.57 59.47 40.00
N LEU A 486 0.43 59.19 41.29
CA LEU A 486 -0.31 58.03 41.80
C LEU A 486 -1.77 58.34 42.17
N ALA A 487 -2.22 59.57 41.92
CA ALA A 487 -3.58 60.06 42.16
C ALA A 487 -4.10 59.77 43.59
N PHE A 488 -3.34 60.18 44.62
CA PHE A 488 -3.77 60.09 46.02
C PHE A 488 -3.53 61.40 46.78
N GLU A 489 -4.20 61.56 47.92
CA GLU A 489 -4.10 62.79 48.73
C GLU A 489 -2.70 62.92 49.38
N PRO A 490 -2.01 64.07 49.22
CA PRO A 490 -0.66 64.23 49.75
C PRO A 490 -0.64 64.07 51.29
N PRO A 491 0.38 63.39 51.85
CA PRO A 491 0.46 63.15 53.28
C PRO A 491 0.62 64.46 54.05
N ARG A 492 0.09 64.51 55.28
CA ARG A 492 0.31 65.65 56.18
C ARG A 492 1.76 65.66 56.66
N LEU A 493 2.51 66.66 56.23
CA LEU A 493 3.92 66.86 56.61
C LEU A 493 4.06 67.75 57.85
N SER A 494 4.97 67.39 58.76
CA SER A 494 5.42 68.25 59.86
C SER A 494 6.23 69.44 59.34
N ASN A 495 6.44 70.47 60.17
CA ASN A 495 7.19 71.67 59.77
C ASN A 495 8.63 71.36 59.34
N ASP A 496 9.29 70.38 59.95
CA ASP A 496 10.66 69.98 59.59
C ASP A 496 10.71 69.22 58.25
N LEU A 497 9.69 68.39 57.96
CA LEU A 497 9.57 67.71 56.67
C LEU A 497 9.18 68.67 55.55
N ARG A 498 8.39 69.71 55.84
CA ARG A 498 8.07 70.77 54.87
C ARG A 498 9.32 71.56 54.46
N LYS A 499 10.18 71.93 55.41
CA LYS A 499 11.47 72.57 55.08
C LYS A 499 12.30 71.72 54.13
N LYS A 500 12.37 70.40 54.37
CA LYS A 500 13.07 69.48 53.46
C LYS A 500 12.42 69.39 52.09
N VAL A 501 11.08 69.40 52.00
CA VAL A 501 10.36 69.47 50.72
C VAL A 501 10.73 70.74 49.98
N ASP A 502 10.72 71.89 50.64
CA ASP A 502 11.09 73.19 50.05
C ASP A 502 12.56 73.19 49.59
N GLU A 503 13.48 72.61 50.37
CA GLU A 503 14.91 72.49 50.05
C GLU A 503 15.19 71.68 48.78
N ILE A 504 14.38 70.64 48.50
CA ILE A 504 14.54 69.78 47.30
C ILE A 504 13.50 70.09 46.21
N GLY A 505 12.69 71.13 46.41
CA GLY A 505 11.59 71.54 45.53
C GLY A 505 12.05 71.86 44.11
N ASP A 506 13.18 72.55 43.97
CA ASP A 506 13.74 72.89 42.66
C ASP A 506 14.19 71.65 41.86
N GLN A 507 14.48 70.53 42.55
CA GLN A 507 14.96 69.29 41.93
C GLN A 507 13.83 68.35 41.54
N PHE A 508 12.77 68.25 42.35
CA PHE A 508 11.71 67.24 42.18
C PHE A 508 10.30 67.83 42.01
N GLY A 509 10.15 69.16 42.06
CA GLY A 509 8.86 69.84 41.96
C GLY A 509 8.09 69.53 40.68
N PHE A 510 8.78 69.12 39.60
CA PHE A 510 8.13 68.71 38.36
C PHE A 510 7.26 67.44 38.51
N LEU A 511 7.59 66.56 39.47
CA LEU A 511 6.78 65.36 39.78
C LEU A 511 5.40 65.72 40.34
N LEU A 512 5.24 66.92 40.91
CA LEU A 512 3.96 67.46 41.36
C LEU A 512 3.15 68.08 40.21
N ASN A 513 3.73 68.24 39.02
CA ASN A 513 3.03 68.80 37.86
C ASN A 513 2.71 67.76 36.78
N THR A 514 3.05 66.49 37.05
CA THR A 514 2.78 65.33 36.20
C THR A 514 1.50 64.65 36.67
#